data_AF-A0A969B5W4-F1
#
_entry.id   AF-A0A969B5W4-F1
#
_cell.length_a   1.000
_cell.length_b   1.000
_cell.length_c   1.000
_cell.angle_alpha   90.00
_cell.angle_beta   90.00
_cell.angle_gamma   90.00
#
_symmetry.space_group_name_H-M   'P 1'
#
loop_
_entity.id
_entity.type
_entity.pdbx_description
1 polymer ?
#
loop_
_entity_poly.entity_id
_entity_poly.type
_entity_poly.pdbx_seq_one_letter_code
_entity_poly.pdbx_strand_id
1 'polypeptide(L)' 'MKFDVFFSICQTEVDGYMPSEKVMFENFFDQVQLADRLGYGVAWVAETHLSCEIQKTS' A
#
# COMPACT_ATOMS: atom_id res chain seq x y z
N MET A 1 -13.61 18.29 -9.76
CA MET A 1 -12.99 17.13 -10.46
C MET A 1 -13.08 15.95 -9.52
N LYS A 2 -13.44 14.74 -9.99
CA LYS A 2 -13.44 13.53 -9.14
C LYS A 2 -12.10 12.83 -9.34
N PHE A 3 -11.43 12.50 -8.25
CA PHE A 3 -10.15 11.81 -8.25
C PHE A 3 -10.29 10.47 -7.53
N ASP A 4 -9.55 9.50 -8.04
CA ASP A 4 -9.38 8.19 -7.44
C ASP A 4 -7.94 8.09 -6.93
N VAL A 5 -7.73 7.29 -5.88
CA VAL A 5 -6.41 7.03 -5.29
C VAL A 5 -6.11 5.54 -5.39
N PHE A 6 -4.85 5.22 -5.67
CA PHE A 6 -4.35 3.86 -5.75
C PHE A 6 -3.31 3.62 -4.66
N PHE A 7 -3.53 2.59 -3.85
CA PHE A 7 -2.65 2.18 -2.76
C PHE A 7 -1.92 0.88 -3.11
N SER A 8 -0.62 0.87 -2.86
CA SER A 8 0.20 -0.34 -2.86
C SER A 8 0.71 -0.58 -1.45
N ILE A 9 0.29 -1.70 -0.86
CA ILE A 9 0.69 -2.10 0.49
C ILE A 9 1.83 -3.11 0.34
N CYS A 10 3.01 -2.76 0.86
CA CYS A 10 4.18 -3.62 0.79
C CYS A 10 5.05 -3.44 2.03
N GLN A 11 5.58 -4.54 2.57
CA GLN A 11 6.61 -4.50 3.60
C GLN A 11 7.95 -4.15 2.95
N THR A 12 8.23 -2.86 2.83
CA THR A 12 9.50 -2.36 2.29
C THR A 12 10.28 -1.67 3.38
N GLU A 13 11.60 -1.83 3.36
CA GLU A 13 12.49 -1.09 4.24
C GLU A 13 12.41 0.41 3.92
N VAL A 14 12.25 1.22 4.97
CA VAL A 14 12.25 2.68 4.87
C VAL A 14 13.33 3.18 5.82
N ASP A 15 14.32 3.90 5.28
CA ASP A 15 15.43 4.49 6.04
C ASP A 15 16.17 3.49 6.96
N GLY A 16 16.39 2.25 6.48
CA GLY A 16 17.05 1.20 7.25
C GLY A 16 16.19 0.55 8.33
N TYR A 17 14.91 0.90 8.41
CA TYR A 17 13.93 0.29 9.30
C TYR A 17 12.92 -0.54 8.50
N MET A 18 12.79 -1.82 8.86
CA MET A 18 11.73 -2.67 8.33
C MET A 18 10.49 -2.52 9.23
N PRO A 19 9.41 -1.88 8.77
CA PRO A 19 8.18 -1.78 9.56
C PRO A 19 7.59 -3.16 9.79
N SER A 20 7.04 -3.37 10.98
CA SER A 20 6.21 -4.55 11.23
C SER A 20 4.93 -4.48 10.40
N GLU A 21 4.28 -5.62 10.18
CA GLU A 21 2.99 -5.66 9.49
C GLU A 21 1.94 -4.76 10.15
N LYS A 22 1.95 -4.70 11.49
CA LYS A 22 1.08 -3.80 12.25
C LYS A 22 1.29 -2.34 11.86
N VAL A 23 2.55 -1.88 11.86
CA VAL A 23 2.90 -0.50 11.51
C VAL A 23 2.54 -0.20 10.04
N MET A 24 2.74 -1.17 9.15
CA MET A 24 2.35 -1.05 7.74
C MET A 24 0.84 -0.83 7.59
N PHE A 25 0.02 -1.61 8.28
CA PHE A 25 -1.44 -1.45 8.25
C PHE A 25 -1.89 -0.14 8.88
N GLU A 26 -1.29 0.27 10.01
CA GLU A 26 -1.57 1.57 10.63
C GLU A 26 -1.31 2.72 9.64
N ASN A 27 -0.14 2.72 8.99
CA ASN A 27 0.20 3.71 7.96
C ASN A 27 -0.75 3.69 6.76
N PHE A 28 -1.19 2.51 6.33
CA PHE A 28 -2.17 2.38 5.25
C PHE A 28 -3.52 3.00 5.62
N PHE A 29 -4.04 2.70 6.82
CA PHE A 29 -5.32 3.25 7.26
C PHE A 29 -5.27 4.77 7.44
N ASP A 30 -4.16 5.32 7.93
CA ASP A 30 -3.98 6.78 8.04
C ASP A 30 -4.06 7.47 6.67
N GLN A 31 -3.48 6.85 5.63
CA GLN A 31 -3.56 7.35 4.26
C GLN A 31 -4.97 7.24 3.68
N VAL A 32 -5.69 6.16 3.95
CA VAL A 32 -7.10 6.00 3.53
C VAL A 32 -7.98 7.09 4.15
N GLN A 33 -7.84 7.35 5.45
CA GLN A 33 -8.58 8.41 6.12
C GLN A 33 -8.22 9.80 5.57
N LEU A 34 -6.95 10.02 5.22
CA LEU A 34 -6.54 11.27 4.59
C LEU A 34 -7.17 11.42 3.19
N ALA A 35 -7.19 10.36 2.40
CA ALA A 35 -7.82 10.37 1.08
C ALA A 35 -9.33 10.66 1.17
N ASP A 36 -10.02 10.08 2.15
CA ASP A 36 -11.43 10.40 2.44
C ASP A 36 -11.61 11.90 2.75
N ARG A 37 -10.80 12.46 3.66
CA ARG A 37 -10.82 13.89 4.00
C ARG A 37 -10.50 14.82 2.82
N LEU A 38 -9.65 14.38 1.89
CA LEU A 38 -9.30 15.11 0.68
C LEU A 38 -10.36 14.99 -0.43
N GLY A 39 -11.40 14.16 -0.23
CA GLY A 39 -12.51 14.02 -1.15
C GLY A 39 -12.26 13.08 -2.32
N TYR A 40 -11.34 12.13 -2.18
CA TYR A 40 -11.19 11.03 -3.16
C TYR A 40 -12.43 10.14 -3.13
N GLY A 41 -12.98 9.85 -4.30
CA GLY A 41 -14.24 9.12 -4.40
C GLY A 41 -14.09 7.59 -4.36
N VAL A 42 -12.92 7.09 -4.78
CA VAL A 42 -12.62 5.65 -4.85
C VAL A 42 -11.17 5.42 -4.43
N ALA A 43 -10.96 4.42 -3.58
CA ALA A 43 -9.65 3.89 -3.23
C ALA A 43 -9.48 2.49 -3.81
N TRP A 44 -8.44 2.31 -4.62
CA TRP A 44 -8.05 1.03 -5.20
C TRP A 44 -6.86 0.46 -4.42
N VAL A 45 -6.86 -0.84 -4.12
CA VAL A 45 -5.74 -1.51 -3.43
C VAL A 45 -5.14 -2.55 -4.36
N ALA A 46 -3.83 -2.50 -4.55
CA ALA A 46 -3.10 -3.50 -5.31
C ALA A 46 -2.87 -4.76 -4.49
N GLU A 47 -3.22 -5.92 -5.04
CA GLU A 47 -2.70 -7.20 -4.59
C GLU A 47 -1.68 -7.68 -5.62
N THR A 48 -0.48 -8.03 -5.18
CA THR A 48 0.49 -8.76 -6.01
C THR A 48 0.74 -10.08 -5.32
N HIS A 49 0.34 -11.18 -5.96
CA HIS A 49 0.74 -12.51 -5.50
C HIS A 49 2.27 -12.56 -5.46
N LEU A 50 2.80 -12.64 -4.24
CA LEU A 50 4.20 -12.82 -3.91
C LEU A 50 4.73 -14.12 -4.54
N SER A 51 5.09 -14.06 -5.82
CA SER A 51 5.78 -15.15 -6.53
C SER A 51 7.04 -14.63 -7.22
N CYS A 52 7.78 -13.75 -6.54
CA CYS A 52 9.10 -13.33 -7.01
C CYS A 52 10.18 -14.42 -6.89
N GLU A 53 9.91 -15.52 -6.17
CA GLU A 53 10.86 -16.63 -6.06
C GLU A 53 10.71 -17.67 -7.20
N ILE A 54 9.50 -17.88 -7.73
CA ILE A 54 9.27 -18.86 -8.81
C ILE A 54 9.64 -18.28 -10.19
N GLN A 55 9.65 -16.95 -10.33
CA GLN A 55 9.90 -16.30 -11.62
C GLN A 55 11.41 -16.10 -11.95
N LYS A 56 12.32 -16.41 -11.02
CA LYS A 56 13.78 -16.34 -11.25
C LYS A 56 14.35 -17.58 -11.94
N THR A 57 13.52 -18.60 -12.20
CA THR A 57 13.95 -19.91 -12.73
C THR A 57 13.48 -20.21 -14.15
N SER A 58 12.93 -19.24 -14.90
CA SER A 58 12.73 -19.35 -16.36
C SER A 58 13.90 -18.81 -17.16
#